data_AF-A0A813MN98-F1
#
_entry.id   AF-A0A813MN98-F1
#
_cell.length_a   1.000
_cell.length_b   1.000
_cell.length_c   1.000
_cell.angle_alpha   90.00
_cell.angle_beta   90.00
_cell.angle_gamma   90.00
#
_symmetry.space_group_name_H-M   'P 1'
#
loop_
_entity.id
_entity.type
_entity.pdbx_description
1 polymer ?
#
loop_
_entity_poly.entity_id
_entity_poly.type
_entity_poly.pdbx_seq_one_letter_code
_entity_poly.pdbx_strand_id
1 'polypeptide(L)'
;MKYVFDAICQTFELELNDIIILSTDGLFDNVSDFQIEQILARSNSLKQAAKEMVTYAVRYYVKPDDILVLMARVTTNTNLLYA
;
A
#
# COMPACT_ATOMS: atom_id res chain seq x y z
N MET A 1 -17.22 -3.03 -25.50
CA MET A 1 -17.96 -2.99 -24.22
C MET A 1 -17.32 -1.87 -23.40
N LYS A 2 -18.03 -0.78 -23.14
CA LYS A 2 -17.48 0.38 -22.41
C LYS A 2 -17.75 0.11 -20.93
N TYR A 3 -16.74 -0.32 -20.19
CA TYR A 3 -16.89 -0.46 -18.73
C TYR A 3 -17.09 0.93 -18.15
N VAL A 4 -18.32 1.24 -17.76
CA VAL A 4 -18.61 2.39 -16.91
C VAL A 4 -18.39 1.88 -15.49
N PHE A 5 -17.21 2.15 -14.94
CA PHE A 5 -16.96 1.94 -13.53
C PHE A 5 -17.53 3.17 -12.81
N ASP A 6 -18.64 3.00 -12.10
CA ASP A 6 -19.07 4.00 -11.13
C ASP A 6 -18.05 3.97 -9.99
N ALA A 7 -17.36 5.09 -9.79
CA ALA A 7 -16.34 5.18 -8.76
C ALA A 7 -17.00 5.11 -7.37
N ILE A 8 -16.53 4.19 -6.53
CA ILE A 8 -16.84 4.22 -5.10
C ILE A 8 -15.98 5.31 -4.48
N CYS A 9 -16.61 6.37 -3.97
CA CYS A 9 -15.91 7.47 -3.31
C CYS A 9 -16.03 7.34 -1.79
N GLN A 10 -14.90 7.43 -1.09
CA GLN A 10 -14.83 7.45 0.37
C GLN A 10 -13.80 8.48 0.81
N THR A 11 -14.00 9.02 2.01
CA THR A 11 -13.09 9.98 2.66
C THR A 11 -12.69 9.43 4.01
N PHE A 12 -11.40 9.52 4.32
CA PHE A 12 -10.83 9.10 5.60
C PHE A 12 -10.04 10.26 6.19
N GLU A 13 -10.18 10.49 7.48
CA GLU A 13 -9.25 11.35 8.22
C GLU A 13 -7.95 10.57 8.42
N LEU A 14 -6.81 11.27 8.27
CA LEU A 14 -5.49 10.67 8.38
C LEU A 14 -4.71 11.33 9.51
N GLU A 15 -3.93 10.53 10.23
CA GLU A 15 -3.04 10.96 11.29
C GLU A 15 -1.57 11.00 10.84
N LEU A 16 -0.74 11.69 11.62
CA LEU A 16 0.69 11.74 11.36
C LEU A 16 1.30 10.34 11.44
N ASN A 17 2.10 9.99 10.44
CA ASN A 17 2.73 8.68 10.23
C ASN A 17 1.81 7.57 9.70
N ASP A 18 0.54 7.86 9.40
CA ASP A 18 -0.30 6.91 8.68
C ASP A 18 0.35 6.49 7.37
N ILE A 19 0.18 5.22 7.03
CA ILE A 19 0.70 4.62 5.81
C ILE A 19 -0.48 4.27 4.91
N ILE A 20 -0.51 4.89 3.73
CA ILE A 20 -1.48 4.60 2.69
C ILE A 20 -0.86 3.60 1.73
N ILE A 21 -1.55 2.49 1.48
CA ILE A 21 -1.16 1.48 0.51
C ILE A 21 -2.22 1.45 -0.60
N LEU A 22 -1.78 1.70 -1.83
CA LEU A 22 -2.58 1.50 -3.03
C LEU A 22 -1.98 0.35 -3.81
N SER A 23 -2.81 -0.60 -4.23
CA SER A 23 -2.33 -1.78 -4.95
C SER A 23 -3.39 -2.35 -5.88
N THR A 24 -2.96 -3.17 -6.83
CA THR A 24 -3.85 -4.06 -7.60
C THR A 24 -4.35 -5.19 -6.71
N ASP A 25 -5.43 -5.85 -7.14
CA ASP A 25 -5.96 -7.06 -6.51
C ASP A 25 -4.92 -8.18 -6.42
N GLY A 26 -3.97 -8.25 -7.36
CA GLY A 26 -2.85 -9.18 -7.31
C GLY A 26 -2.05 -9.18 -5.99
N LEU A 27 -1.96 -8.06 -5.27
CA LEU A 27 -1.37 -8.05 -3.92
C LEU A 27 -2.34 -8.63 -2.88
N PHE A 28 -3.54 -8.05 -2.78
CA PHE A 28 -4.49 -8.33 -1.70
C PHE A 28 -5.08 -9.75 -1.77
N ASP A 29 -5.09 -10.36 -2.96
CA ASP A 29 -5.45 -11.77 -3.14
C ASP A 29 -4.38 -12.73 -2.59
N ASN A 30 -3.12 -12.29 -2.47
CA ASN A 30 -1.98 -13.13 -2.11
C ASN A 30 -1.36 -12.77 -0.74
N VAL A 31 -1.63 -11.58 -0.20
CA VAL A 31 -1.05 -11.09 1.05
C VAL A 31 -2.15 -10.55 1.95
N SER A 32 -2.29 -11.16 3.13
CA SER A 32 -3.29 -10.73 4.11
C SER A 32 -2.87 -9.47 4.86
N ASP A 33 -3.83 -8.76 5.43
CA ASP A 33 -3.60 -7.56 6.26
C ASP A 33 -2.60 -7.84 7.39
N PHE A 34 -2.71 -8.97 8.07
CA PHE A 34 -1.75 -9.38 9.09
C PHE A 34 -0.32 -9.47 8.56
N GLN A 35 -0.12 -10.01 7.36
CA GLN A 35 1.20 -10.11 6.75
C GLN A 35 1.73 -8.74 6.32
N ILE A 36 0.86 -7.88 5.80
CA ILE A 36 1.16 -6.48 5.47
C ILE A 36 1.67 -5.75 6.73
N GLU A 37 0.93 -5.84 7.84
CA GLU A 37 1.31 -5.24 9.13
C GLU A 37 2.66 -5.76 9.64
N GLN A 38 2.90 -7.08 9.57
CA GLN A 38 4.18 -7.67 9.98
C GLN A 38 5.35 -7.21 9.10
N ILE A 39 5.13 -7.02 7.80
CA ILE A 39 6.16 -6.48 6.89
C ILE A 39 6.43 -5.00 7.23
N LEU A 40 5.39 -4.21 7.46
CA LEU A 40 5.50 -2.81 7.86
C LEU A 40 6.28 -2.65 9.16
N ALA A 41 5.96 -3.45 10.18
CA ALA A 41 6.55 -3.37 11.51
C ALA A 41 8.07 -3.64 11.52
N ARG A 42 8.57 -4.48 10.60
CA ARG A 42 10.00 -4.82 10.50
C ARG A 42 10.77 -4.04 9.42
N SER A 43 10.09 -3.22 8.64
CA SER A 43 10.70 -2.48 7.54
C SER A 43 11.27 -1.15 8.00
N ASN A 44 12.52 -0.86 7.62
CA ASN A 44 13.18 0.41 7.95
C ASN A 44 12.76 1.56 7.02
N SER A 45 12.06 1.26 5.92
CA SER A 45 11.57 2.26 4.96
C SER A 45 10.38 1.73 4.17
N LEU A 46 9.56 2.64 3.63
CA LEU A 46 8.45 2.25 2.73
C LEU A 46 8.92 1.52 1.48
N LYS A 47 10.09 1.91 0.93
CA LYS A 47 10.67 1.24 -0.24
C LYS A 47 11.00 -0.22 0.06
N GLN A 48 11.55 -0.48 1.25
CA GLN A 48 11.83 -1.85 1.70
C GLN A 48 10.53 -2.63 1.88
N ALA A 49 9.53 -2.03 2.55
CA ALA A 49 8.23 -2.66 2.78
C ALA A 49 7.54 -3.04 1.46
N ALA A 50 7.45 -2.12 0.50
CA ALA A 50 6.83 -2.37 -0.80
C ALA A 50 7.52 -3.53 -1.54
N LYS A 51 8.85 -3.55 -1.56
CA LYS A 51 9.61 -4.63 -2.20
C LYS A 51 9.38 -5.97 -1.50
N GLU A 52 9.31 -5.97 -0.18
CA GLU A 52 9.08 -7.17 0.61
C GLU A 52 7.65 -7.71 0.43
N MET A 53 6.64 -6.84 0.35
CA MET A 53 5.26 -7.21 0.02
C MET A 53 5.16 -7.90 -1.35
N VAL A 54 5.78 -7.31 -2.39
CA VAL A 54 5.83 -7.93 -3.72
C VAL A 54 6.56 -9.28 -3.67
N THR A 55 7.69 -9.34 -2.96
CA THR A 55 8.45 -10.60 -2.82
C THR A 55 7.65 -11.67 -2.10
N TYR A 56 6.89 -11.28 -1.06
CA TYR A 56 6.04 -12.17 -0.31
C TYR A 56 4.90 -12.72 -1.18
N ALA A 57 4.16 -11.85 -1.86
CA ALA A 57 3.11 -12.23 -2.79
C ALA A 57 3.61 -13.20 -3.87
N VAL A 58 4.78 -12.91 -4.45
CA VAL A 58 5.41 -13.74 -5.50
C VAL A 58 5.87 -15.09 -4.95
N ARG A 59 6.36 -15.14 -3.71
CA ARG A 59 6.91 -16.39 -3.14
C ARG A 59 5.82 -17.34 -2.68
N TYR A 60 4.70 -16.81 -2.21
CA TYR A 60 3.59 -17.57 -1.65
C TYR A 60 2.36 -17.55 -2.56
N TYR A 61 2.56 -17.34 -3.87
CA TYR A 61 1.50 -17.27 -4.89
C TYR A 61 0.41 -18.31 -4.66
N VAL A 62 -0.79 -17.81 -4.36
CA VAL A 62 -2.03 -18.59 -4.45
C VAL A 62 -2.67 -18.36 -5.82
N LYS A 63 -2.58 -17.13 -6.35
CA LYS A 63 -3.16 -16.72 -7.63
C LYS A 63 -2.17 -15.86 -8.43
N PRO A 64 -1.68 -16.33 -9.59
CA PRO A 64 -0.80 -15.54 -10.45
C PRO A 64 -1.52 -14.29 -10.98
N ASP A 65 -0.92 -13.12 -10.80
CA ASP A 65 -1.48 -11.83 -11.23
C ASP A 65 -0.37 -10.76 -11.33
N ASP A 66 -0.68 -9.64 -11.99
CA ASP A 66 0.18 -8.46 -12.03
C ASP A 66 0.07 -7.67 -10.71
N ILE A 67 1.23 -7.36 -10.13
CA ILE A 67 1.32 -6.72 -8.81
C ILE A 67 1.92 -5.32 -8.94
N LEU A 68 1.14 -4.31 -8.59
CA LEU A 68 1.60 -2.93 -8.39
C LEU A 68 1.42 -2.53 -6.93
N VAL A 69 2.43 -1.95 -6.29
CA VAL A 69 2.32 -1.43 -4.91
C VAL A 69 2.81 0.01 -4.87
N LEU A 70 1.95 0.91 -4.40
CA LEU A 70 2.24 2.32 -4.15
C LEU A 70 2.05 2.60 -2.67
N MET A 71 3.06 3.18 -2.02
CA MET A 71 3.02 3.47 -0.60
C MET A 71 3.36 4.93 -0.33
N ALA A 72 2.56 5.57 0.51
CA ALA A 72 2.79 6.92 1.00
C ALA A 72 2.74 6.94 2.52
N ARG A 73 3.52 7.82 3.14
CA ARG A 73 3.43 8.11 4.57
C ARG A 73 2.98 9.55 4.76
N VAL A 74 1.99 9.75 5.60
CA VAL A 74 1.58 11.08 6.03
C VAL A 74 2.68 11.67 6.89
N THR A 75 3.20 12.81 6.46
CA THR A 75 4.28 13.52 7.14
C THR A 75 3.90 14.99 7.29
N THR A 76 4.49 15.67 8.27
CA THR A 76 4.35 17.12 8.37
C THR A 76 5.25 17.78 7.34
N ASN A 77 4.73 18.80 6.66
CA ASN A 77 5.55 19.61 5.77
C ASN A 77 6.27 20.68 6.59
N THR A 78 7.52 20.42 6.98
CA THR A 78 8.34 21.37 7.73
C THR A 78 8.67 22.65 6.94
N ASN A 79 8.45 22.66 5.61
CA ASN A 79 8.75 23.80 4.74
C ASN A 79 7.65 24.87 4.67
N LEU A 80 6.48 24.67 5.30
CA LEU A 80 5.40 25.66 5.34
C LEU A 80 5.34 26.45 6.67
N LEU A 81 6.16 26.11 7.66
CA LEU A 81 6.18 26.75 8.97
C LEU A 81 7.11 27.98 9.04
N TYR A 82 7.81 28.31 7.95
CA TYR A 82 8.76 29.43 7.86
C TYR A 82 8.56 30.32 6.62
N ALA A 83 7.38 30.26 5.98
CA ALA A 83 7.03 31.12 4.85
C ALA A 83 6.13 32.28 5.29
#